data_AF-A0A0S9SAA4-F1
#
_entry.id   AF-A0A0S9SAA4-F1
#
_cell.length_a   1.000
_cell.length_b   1.000
_cell.length_c   1.000
_cell.angle_alpha   90.00
_cell.angle_beta   90.00
_cell.angle_gamma   90.00
#
_symmetry.space_group_name_H-M   'P 1'
#
loop_
_entity.id
_entity.type
_entity.pdbx_description
1 polymer ?
#
loop_
_entity_poly.entity_id
_entity_poly.type
_entity_poly.pdbx_seq_one_letter_code
_entity_poly.pdbx_strand_id
1 'polypeptide(L)'
;MPIPFGRPKLPSSQQALEESARPTYRPPQPSGLSPVLARNIEALQQRRAAEERRSSAADRIAETITRFTGSMPFVVLHVVVFGLWTLINTGLLPVLPRWDASFVILGTSASVEAIFLSTFVLISQNRMAAAADKRADLDLHIGLLAEHEVTKLVTLVSAITDHLGIATEADAEVGELKQDVSPNLVLDTIAETQPVRT
;
A
#
# COMPACT_ATOMS: atom_id res chain seq x y z
N MET A 1 -43.70 -6.40 62.33
CA MET A 1 -42.63 -6.68 61.36
C MET A 1 -42.98 -5.97 60.05
N PRO A 2 -42.38 -4.80 59.71
CA PRO A 2 -42.66 -4.12 58.46
C PRO A 2 -41.56 -4.35 57.41
N ILE A 3 -41.96 -4.43 56.14
CA ILE A 3 -41.09 -4.55 54.96
C ILE A 3 -40.59 -3.14 54.57
N PRO A 4 -39.28 -2.90 54.34
CA PRO A 4 -38.82 -1.61 53.83
C PRO A 4 -38.93 -1.59 52.30
N PHE A 5 -39.77 -0.70 51.77
CA PHE A 5 -39.76 -0.32 50.35
C PHE A 5 -38.52 0.56 50.09
N GLY A 6 -37.54 0.02 49.38
CA GLY A 6 -36.46 0.82 48.78
C GLY A 6 -37.00 1.64 47.62
N ARG A 7 -36.87 2.97 47.68
CA ARG A 7 -37.21 3.85 46.54
C ARG A 7 -36.23 3.57 45.38
N PRO A 8 -36.71 3.50 44.12
CA PRO A 8 -35.81 3.42 42.97
C PRO A 8 -34.97 4.71 42.90
N LYS A 9 -33.64 4.56 42.81
CA LYS A 9 -32.74 5.68 42.53
C LYS A 9 -33.05 6.21 41.13
N LEU A 10 -33.52 7.45 41.05
CA LEU A 10 -33.65 8.16 39.78
C LEU A 10 -32.24 8.36 39.19
N PRO A 11 -32.02 8.09 37.89
CA PRO A 11 -30.72 8.31 37.26
C PRO A 11 -30.36 9.79 37.32
N SER A 12 -29.09 10.08 37.60
CA SER A 12 -28.55 11.44 37.68
C SER A 12 -28.73 12.15 36.34
N SER A 13 -29.11 13.42 36.37
CA SER A 13 -29.30 14.26 35.18
C SER A 13 -28.08 14.29 34.24
N GLN A 14 -26.87 14.01 34.74
CA GLN A 14 -25.69 13.84 33.90
C GLN A 14 -25.66 12.51 33.11
N GLN A 15 -26.17 11.41 33.67
CA GLN A 15 -26.28 10.12 32.95
C GLN A 15 -27.33 10.19 31.84
N ALA A 16 -28.42 10.92 32.06
CA ALA A 16 -29.43 11.15 31.03
C ALA A 16 -28.90 11.97 29.85
N LEU A 17 -27.94 12.87 30.09
CA LEU A 17 -27.31 13.67 29.03
C LEU A 17 -26.19 12.91 28.29
N GLU A 18 -25.44 12.05 28.97
CA GLU A 18 -24.46 11.15 28.31
C GLU A 18 -25.13 10.12 27.38
N GLU A 19 -26.33 9.65 27.74
CA GLU A 19 -27.09 8.72 26.89
C GLU A 19 -27.61 9.40 25.62
N SER A 20 -27.98 10.69 25.70
CA SER A 20 -28.41 11.51 24.56
C SER A 20 -27.28 11.93 23.62
N ALA A 21 -26.02 11.80 24.04
CA ALA A 21 -24.84 12.20 23.26
C ALA A 21 -24.21 11.05 22.47
N ARG A 22 -24.75 9.83 22.56
CA ARG A 22 -24.32 8.72 21.69
C ARG A 22 -24.80 9.03 20.26
N PRO A 23 -23.91 9.14 19.27
CA PRO A 23 -24.32 9.35 17.88
C PRO A 23 -25.27 8.24 17.47
N THR A 24 -26.56 8.55 17.28
CA THR A 24 -27.58 7.60 16.82
C THR A 24 -27.44 7.25 15.34
N TYR A 25 -26.30 7.59 14.72
CA TYR A 25 -25.96 7.21 13.36
C TYR A 25 -25.67 5.71 13.35
N ARG A 26 -26.72 4.92 13.17
CA ARG A 26 -26.60 3.57 12.65
C ARG A 26 -26.18 3.75 11.18
N PRO A 27 -24.97 3.33 10.75
CA PRO A 27 -24.64 3.37 9.33
C PRO A 27 -25.76 2.66 8.57
N PRO A 28 -26.22 3.20 7.42
CA PRO A 28 -27.26 2.55 6.64
C PRO A 28 -26.82 1.11 6.40
N GLN A 29 -27.51 0.18 7.07
CA GLN A 29 -27.38 -1.24 6.80
C GLN A 29 -27.68 -1.38 5.31
N PRO A 30 -26.79 -1.96 4.49
CA PRO A 30 -27.00 -2.03 3.06
C PRO A 30 -28.25 -2.87 2.80
N SER A 31 -29.38 -2.18 2.65
CA SER A 31 -30.68 -2.74 2.34
C SER A 31 -30.61 -3.22 0.91
N GLY A 32 -30.32 -4.51 0.75
CA GLY A 32 -30.16 -5.17 -0.53
C GLY A 32 -28.94 -4.65 -1.29
N LEU A 33 -27.86 -5.44 -1.31
CA LEU A 33 -26.89 -5.35 -2.41
C LEU A 33 -27.71 -5.30 -3.70
N SER A 34 -27.68 -4.17 -4.42
CA SER A 34 -28.41 -4.08 -5.67
C SER A 34 -28.01 -5.29 -6.54
N PRO A 35 -28.92 -5.90 -7.30
CA PRO A 35 -28.57 -7.02 -8.17
C PRO A 35 -27.38 -6.68 -9.10
N VAL A 36 -27.13 -5.40 -9.33
CA VAL A 36 -25.95 -4.86 -10.01
C VAL A 36 -24.66 -5.03 -9.18
N LEU A 37 -24.65 -4.67 -7.90
CA LEU A 37 -23.48 -4.83 -7.03
C LEU A 37 -23.14 -6.31 -6.79
N ALA A 38 -24.13 -7.18 -6.61
CA ALA A 38 -23.91 -8.63 -6.50
C ALA A 38 -23.29 -9.21 -7.77
N ARG A 39 -23.81 -8.85 -8.96
CA ARG A 39 -23.22 -9.24 -10.26
C ARG A 39 -21.82 -8.67 -10.47
N ASN A 40 -21.57 -7.42 -10.03
CA ASN A 40 -20.24 -6.81 -10.14
C ASN A 40 -19.21 -7.51 -9.23
N ILE A 41 -19.60 -7.87 -8.01
CA ILE A 41 -18.76 -8.64 -7.09
C ILE A 41 -18.47 -10.03 -7.68
N GLU A 42 -19.48 -10.70 -8.22
CA GLU A 42 -19.32 -12.01 -8.86
C GLU A 42 -18.41 -11.93 -10.10
N ALA A 43 -18.56 -10.91 -10.94
CA ALA A 43 -17.69 -10.67 -12.09
C ALA A 43 -16.24 -10.38 -11.68
N LEU A 44 -16.03 -9.60 -10.60
CA LEU A 44 -14.71 -9.34 -10.04
C LEU A 44 -14.07 -10.60 -9.44
N GLN A 45 -14.85 -11.40 -8.72
CA GLN A 45 -14.39 -12.67 -8.17
C GLN A 45 -14.05 -13.68 -9.26
N GLN A 46 -14.85 -13.78 -10.32
CA GLN A 46 -14.56 -14.64 -11.46
C GLN A 46 -13.30 -14.20 -12.21
N ARG A 47 -13.08 -12.89 -12.39
CA ARG A 47 -11.84 -12.36 -12.98
C ARG A 47 -10.62 -12.68 -12.13
N ARG A 48 -10.68 -12.45 -10.81
CA ARG A 48 -9.59 -12.79 -9.88
C ARG A 48 -9.30 -14.28 -9.89
N ALA A 49 -10.33 -15.13 -9.84
CA ALA A 49 -10.17 -16.58 -9.90
C ALA A 49 -9.59 -17.05 -11.25
N ALA A 50 -9.90 -16.38 -12.36
CA ALA A 50 -9.33 -16.68 -13.66
C ALA A 50 -7.85 -16.26 -13.78
N GLU A 51 -7.47 -15.12 -13.18
CA GLU A 51 -6.08 -14.69 -13.05
C GLU A 51 -5.28 -15.66 -12.15
N GLU A 52 -5.79 -15.97 -10.96
CA GLU A 52 -5.15 -16.88 -10.00
C GLU A 52 -4.92 -18.29 -10.58
N ARG A 53 -5.86 -18.80 -11.37
CA ARG A 53 -5.73 -20.14 -12.01
C ARG A 53 -4.65 -20.19 -13.07
N ARG A 54 -4.35 -19.09 -13.76
CA ARG A 54 -3.33 -19.06 -14.82
C ARG A 54 -1.90 -19.00 -14.29
N SER A 55 -1.71 -18.57 -13.04
CA SER A 55 -0.39 -18.24 -12.52
C SER A 55 0.03 -19.03 -11.27
N SER A 56 -0.90 -19.73 -10.61
CA SER A 56 -0.77 -20.32 -9.27
C SER A 56 0.57 -21.00 -8.92
N ALA A 57 1.12 -21.88 -9.76
CA ALA A 57 2.34 -22.61 -9.41
C ALA A 57 3.61 -21.75 -9.52
N ALA A 58 3.76 -21.02 -10.64
CA ALA A 58 4.92 -20.15 -10.86
C ALA A 58 4.88 -18.92 -9.96
N ASP A 59 3.70 -18.34 -9.73
CA ASP A 59 3.53 -17.19 -8.84
C ASP A 59 3.79 -17.54 -7.38
N ARG A 60 3.35 -18.72 -6.91
CA ARG A 60 3.66 -19.18 -5.54
C ARG A 60 5.15 -19.37 -5.34
N ILE A 61 5.84 -19.94 -6.33
CA ILE A 61 7.29 -20.09 -6.31
C ILE A 61 7.94 -18.69 -6.32
N ALA A 62 7.50 -17.81 -7.21
CA ALA A 62 8.02 -16.45 -7.32
C ALA A 62 7.82 -15.64 -6.04
N GLU A 63 6.67 -15.75 -5.38
CA GLU A 63 6.35 -15.05 -4.13
C GLU A 63 7.15 -15.59 -2.94
N THR A 64 7.31 -16.92 -2.88
CA THR A 64 8.17 -17.57 -1.86
C THR A 64 9.62 -17.12 -2.03
N ILE A 65 10.14 -17.13 -3.26
CA ILE A 65 11.51 -16.72 -3.56
C ILE A 65 11.70 -15.22 -3.32
N THR A 66 10.74 -14.39 -3.71
CA THR A 66 10.77 -12.93 -3.47
C THR A 66 10.88 -12.63 -1.97
N ARG A 67 10.09 -13.33 -1.15
CA ARG A 67 10.13 -13.16 0.31
C ARG A 67 11.42 -13.73 0.92
N PHE A 68 11.98 -14.77 0.33
CA PHE A 68 13.18 -15.44 0.83
C PHE A 68 14.46 -14.65 0.51
N THR A 69 14.67 -14.29 -0.76
CA THR A 69 15.88 -13.59 -1.22
C THR A 69 15.99 -12.16 -0.69
N GLY A 70 14.85 -11.50 -0.39
CA GLY A 70 14.84 -10.17 0.23
C GLY A 70 15.01 -10.16 1.76
N SER A 71 15.26 -11.31 2.40
CA SER A 71 15.21 -11.44 3.87
C SER A 71 16.58 -11.62 4.53
N MET A 72 16.77 -11.04 5.71
CA MET A 72 18.00 -11.20 6.51
C MET A 72 18.34 -12.67 6.89
N PRO A 73 17.36 -13.56 7.18
CA PRO A 73 17.64 -14.98 7.43
C PRO A 73 18.37 -15.69 6.30
N PHE A 74 18.11 -15.32 5.05
CA PHE A 74 18.79 -15.89 3.89
C PHE A 74 20.29 -15.62 3.91
N VAL A 75 20.66 -14.36 4.22
CA VAL A 75 22.06 -13.93 4.33
C VAL A 75 22.76 -14.66 5.47
N VAL A 76 22.10 -14.74 6.64
CA VAL A 76 22.66 -15.45 7.81
C VAL A 76 22.88 -16.93 7.50
N LEU A 77 21.94 -17.59 6.83
CA LEU A 77 22.09 -18.98 6.40
C LEU A 77 23.33 -19.17 5.51
N HIS A 78 23.54 -18.30 4.52
CA HIS A 78 24.72 -18.38 3.63
C HIS A 78 26.03 -18.17 4.39
N VAL A 79 26.07 -17.17 5.28
CA VAL A 79 27.24 -16.91 6.12
C VAL A 79 27.57 -18.11 7.00
N VAL A 80 26.56 -18.74 7.59
CA VAL A 80 26.75 -19.94 8.42
C VAL A 80 27.21 -21.13 7.58
N VAL A 81 26.59 -21.37 6.41
CA VAL A 81 26.95 -22.49 5.52
C VAL A 81 28.37 -22.34 4.99
N PHE A 82 28.71 -21.19 4.39
CA PHE A 82 30.05 -20.94 3.88
C PHE A 82 31.08 -20.87 5.01
N GLY A 83 30.75 -20.24 6.14
CA GLY A 83 31.61 -20.20 7.31
C GLY A 83 31.93 -21.59 7.85
N LEU A 84 30.92 -22.46 8.01
CA LEU A 84 31.12 -23.83 8.44
C LEU A 84 31.95 -24.63 7.43
N TRP A 85 31.69 -24.47 6.14
CA TRP A 85 32.48 -25.11 5.08
C TRP A 85 33.96 -24.69 5.13
N THR A 86 34.23 -23.39 5.31
CA THR A 86 35.58 -22.86 5.45
C THR A 86 36.26 -23.37 6.72
N LEU A 87 35.57 -23.40 7.86
CA LEU A 87 36.14 -23.89 9.12
C LEU A 87 36.49 -25.39 9.09
N ILE A 88 35.66 -26.20 8.44
CA ILE A 88 35.93 -27.63 8.24
C ILE A 88 37.13 -27.81 7.29
N ASN A 89 37.15 -27.13 6.14
CA ASN A 89 38.21 -27.32 5.14
C ASN A 89 39.55 -26.65 5.53
N THR A 90 39.56 -25.65 6.41
CA THR A 90 40.79 -25.14 7.03
C THR A 90 41.32 -26.06 8.14
N GLY A 91 40.53 -27.03 8.59
CA GLY A 91 40.90 -27.96 9.67
C GLY A 91 40.79 -27.36 11.08
N LEU A 92 40.14 -26.20 11.24
CA LEU A 92 39.81 -25.64 12.55
C LEU A 92 38.75 -26.46 13.27
N LEU A 93 37.85 -27.11 12.52
CA LEU A 93 36.87 -28.07 13.01
C LEU A 93 37.27 -29.48 12.57
N PRO A 94 37.75 -30.37 13.47
CA PRO A 94 38.16 -31.73 13.15
C PRO A 94 36.96 -32.69 13.04
N VAL A 95 35.92 -32.29 12.31
CA VAL A 95 34.69 -33.07 12.15
C VAL A 95 34.75 -33.95 10.90
N LEU A 96 35.31 -33.41 9.80
CA LEU A 96 35.52 -34.12 8.53
C LEU A 96 36.95 -33.90 8.00
N PRO A 97 37.49 -34.84 7.20
CA PRO A 97 38.71 -34.61 6.43
C PRO A 97 38.57 -33.44 5.46
N ARG A 98 39.67 -32.75 5.14
CA ARG A 98 39.70 -31.68 4.14
C ARG A 98 39.41 -32.25 2.74
N TRP A 99 38.24 -31.96 2.20
CA TRP A 99 37.76 -32.53 0.93
C TRP A 99 37.67 -31.49 -0.20
N ASP A 100 37.62 -30.21 0.13
CA ASP A 100 37.67 -29.06 -0.79
C ASP A 100 38.81 -28.11 -0.39
N ALA A 101 40.05 -28.62 -0.39
CA ALA A 101 41.23 -27.87 0.07
C ALA A 101 41.53 -26.61 -0.77
N SER A 102 41.15 -26.60 -2.05
CA SER A 102 41.34 -25.46 -2.96
C SER A 102 40.14 -24.53 -3.03
N PHE A 103 39.05 -24.82 -2.31
CA PHE A 103 37.77 -24.09 -2.35
C PHE A 103 37.12 -23.98 -3.74
N VAL A 104 37.52 -24.85 -4.69
CA VAL A 104 37.01 -24.83 -6.07
C VAL A 104 35.57 -25.30 -6.12
N ILE A 105 35.19 -26.27 -5.26
CA ILE A 105 33.82 -26.79 -5.21
C ILE A 105 32.90 -25.73 -4.61
N LEU A 106 33.31 -25.10 -3.51
CA LEU A 106 32.57 -23.98 -2.92
C LEU A 106 32.43 -22.81 -3.90
N GLY A 107 33.52 -22.40 -4.55
CA GLY A 107 33.50 -21.28 -5.49
C GLY A 107 32.60 -21.53 -6.71
N THR A 108 32.70 -22.72 -7.30
CA THR A 108 31.88 -23.10 -8.46
C THR A 108 30.40 -23.19 -8.08
N SER A 109 30.08 -23.81 -6.95
CA SER A 109 28.68 -23.93 -6.50
C SER A 109 28.06 -22.57 -6.15
N ALA A 110 28.78 -21.72 -5.41
CA ALA A 110 28.34 -20.36 -5.10
C ALA A 110 28.13 -19.51 -6.35
N SER A 111 28.97 -19.68 -7.38
CA SER A 111 28.83 -18.96 -8.66
C SER A 111 27.55 -19.35 -9.41
N VAL A 112 27.23 -20.65 -9.46
CA VAL A 112 25.98 -21.13 -10.05
C VAL A 112 24.78 -20.62 -9.27
N GLU A 113 24.83 -20.70 -7.94
CA GLU A 113 23.78 -20.21 -7.05
C GLU A 113 23.53 -18.70 -7.24
N ALA A 114 24.58 -17.90 -7.39
CA ALA A 114 24.48 -16.45 -7.61
C ALA A 114 23.72 -16.11 -8.91
N ILE A 115 23.90 -16.88 -9.99
CA ILE A 115 23.15 -16.68 -11.25
C ILE A 115 21.65 -16.92 -11.03
N PHE A 116 21.27 -17.97 -10.30
CA PHE A 116 19.88 -18.24 -9.97
C PHE A 116 19.29 -17.13 -9.10
N LEU A 117 20.00 -16.72 -8.04
CA LEU A 117 19.57 -15.65 -7.15
C LEU A 117 19.38 -14.33 -7.89
N SER A 118 20.35 -13.93 -8.71
CA SER A 118 20.26 -12.72 -9.53
C SER A 118 19.04 -12.74 -10.45
N THR A 119 18.82 -13.86 -11.13
CA THR A 119 17.64 -14.05 -12.01
C THR A 119 16.34 -13.93 -11.22
N PHE A 120 16.26 -14.55 -10.05
CA PHE A 120 15.08 -14.47 -9.19
C PHE A 120 14.84 -13.07 -8.63
N VAL A 121 15.91 -12.36 -8.24
CA VAL A 121 15.84 -10.96 -7.83
C VAL A 121 15.32 -10.11 -8.97
N LEU A 122 15.82 -10.29 -10.19
CA LEU A 122 15.37 -9.54 -11.36
C LEU A 122 13.89 -9.79 -11.68
N ILE A 123 13.44 -11.06 -11.64
CA ILE A 123 12.03 -11.40 -11.81
C ILE A 123 11.17 -10.74 -10.72
N SER A 124 11.63 -10.77 -9.48
CA SER A 124 10.95 -10.10 -8.36
C SER A 124 10.87 -8.60 -8.55
N GLN A 125 11.98 -7.97 -8.94
CA GLN A 125 12.07 -6.53 -9.22
C GLN A 125 11.13 -6.12 -10.36
N ASN A 126 11.12 -6.86 -11.47
CA ASN A 126 10.20 -6.60 -12.59
C ASN A 126 8.73 -6.67 -12.16
N ARG A 127 8.38 -7.63 -11.29
CA ARG A 127 7.02 -7.76 -10.77
C ARG A 127 6.65 -6.60 -9.83
N MET A 128 7.56 -6.19 -8.96
CA MET A 128 7.36 -5.03 -8.09
C MET A 128 7.24 -3.74 -8.88
N ALA A 129 8.05 -3.56 -9.93
CA ALA A 129 7.97 -2.40 -10.82
C ALA A 129 6.62 -2.34 -11.54
N ALA A 130 6.17 -3.45 -12.15
CA ALA A 130 4.86 -3.51 -12.80
C ALA A 130 3.69 -3.22 -11.83
N ALA A 131 3.80 -3.69 -10.58
CA ALA A 131 2.80 -3.40 -9.55
C ALA A 131 2.83 -1.93 -9.09
N ALA A 132 4.02 -1.32 -9.01
CA ALA A 132 4.19 0.09 -8.68
C ALA A 132 3.64 0.99 -9.78
N ASP A 133 3.94 0.70 -11.05
CA ASP A 133 3.42 1.44 -12.21
C ASP A 133 1.89 1.44 -12.24
N LYS A 134 1.28 0.27 -11.99
CA LYS A 134 -0.19 0.17 -11.92
C LYS A 134 -0.79 0.99 -10.77
N ARG A 135 -0.11 1.08 -9.62
CA ARG A 135 -0.56 1.93 -8.51
C ARG A 135 -0.46 3.40 -8.88
N ALA A 136 0.66 3.82 -9.49
CA ALA A 136 0.86 5.20 -9.92
C ALA A 136 -0.22 5.65 -10.93
N ASP A 137 -0.59 4.80 -11.88
CA ASP A 137 -1.68 5.08 -12.84
C ASP A 137 -3.05 5.24 -12.14
N LEU A 138 -3.35 4.37 -11.16
CA LEU A 138 -4.58 4.49 -10.37
C LEU A 138 -4.60 5.76 -9.52
N ASP A 139 -3.48 6.10 -8.88
CA ASP A 139 -3.35 7.29 -8.05
C ASP A 139 -3.52 8.56 -8.89
N LEU A 140 -2.96 8.59 -10.11
CA LEU A 140 -3.18 9.67 -11.07
C LEU A 140 -4.66 9.81 -11.44
N HIS A 141 -5.33 8.72 -11.78
CA HIS A 141 -6.75 8.74 -12.13
C HIS A 141 -7.63 9.21 -10.97
N ILE A 142 -7.35 8.75 -9.74
CA ILE A 142 -8.05 9.20 -8.54
C ILE A 142 -7.82 10.69 -8.32
N GLY A 143 -6.58 11.17 -8.50
CA GLY A 143 -6.23 12.59 -8.41
C GLY A 143 -7.03 13.45 -9.38
N LEU A 144 -7.05 13.08 -10.67
CA LEU A 144 -7.80 13.81 -11.70
C LEU A 144 -9.31 13.80 -11.45
N LEU A 145 -9.86 12.65 -11.00
CA LEU A 145 -11.27 12.57 -10.66
C LEU A 145 -11.61 13.45 -9.44
N ALA A 146 -10.77 13.42 -8.41
CA ALA A 146 -10.94 14.25 -7.22
C ALA A 146 -10.86 15.75 -7.57
N GLU A 147 -9.91 16.16 -8.42
CA GLU A 147 -9.78 17.54 -8.89
C GLU A 147 -11.04 18.01 -9.63
N HIS A 148 -11.59 17.17 -10.50
CA HIS A 148 -12.84 17.46 -11.21
C HIS A 148 -14.04 17.56 -10.26
N GLU A 149 -14.14 16.67 -9.28
CA GLU A 149 -15.20 16.70 -8.27
C GLU A 149 -15.09 17.94 -7.37
N VAL A 150 -13.89 18.28 -6.92
CA VAL A 150 -13.64 19.51 -6.13
C VAL A 150 -14.00 20.74 -6.94
N THR A 151 -13.60 20.83 -8.21
CA THR A 151 -13.95 21.95 -9.09
C THR A 151 -15.46 22.09 -9.26
N LYS A 152 -16.18 20.97 -9.42
CA LYS A 152 -17.65 20.96 -9.48
C LYS A 152 -18.27 21.43 -8.16
N LEU A 153 -17.74 20.98 -7.02
CA LEU A 153 -18.22 21.41 -5.71
C LEU A 153 -18.01 22.91 -5.52
N VAL A 154 -16.83 23.44 -5.85
CA VAL A 154 -16.54 24.89 -5.83
C VAL A 154 -17.53 25.63 -6.72
N THR A 155 -17.73 25.17 -7.97
CA THR A 155 -18.66 25.79 -8.92
C THR A 155 -20.10 25.83 -8.37
N LEU A 156 -20.57 24.74 -7.78
CA LEU A 156 -21.90 24.66 -7.19
C LEU A 156 -22.03 25.55 -5.95
N VAL A 157 -21.00 25.59 -5.09
CA VAL A 157 -20.99 26.44 -3.89
C VAL A 157 -20.95 27.91 -4.25
N SER A 158 -20.14 28.32 -5.23
CA SER A 158 -20.14 29.69 -5.77
C SER A 158 -21.52 30.07 -6.32
N ALA A 159 -22.15 29.19 -7.11
CA ALA A 159 -23.49 29.46 -7.63
C ALA A 159 -24.56 29.63 -6.53
N ILE A 160 -24.45 28.89 -5.41
CA ILE A 160 -25.33 29.05 -4.25
C ILE A 160 -25.06 30.38 -3.53
N THR A 161 -23.79 30.74 -3.37
CA THR A 161 -23.34 31.96 -2.69
C THR A 161 -23.81 33.21 -3.45
N ASP A 162 -23.67 33.20 -4.78
CA ASP A 162 -24.19 34.22 -5.69
C ASP A 162 -25.71 34.37 -5.57
N HIS A 163 -26.44 33.25 -5.54
CA HIS A 163 -27.90 33.26 -5.41
C HIS A 163 -28.38 33.83 -4.07
N LEU A 164 -27.63 33.61 -2.99
CA LEU A 164 -27.94 34.10 -1.65
C LEU A 164 -27.44 35.53 -1.40
N GLY A 165 -26.63 36.09 -2.30
CA GLY A 165 -26.07 37.45 -2.17
C GLY A 165 -25.08 37.60 -1.02
N ILE A 166 -24.40 36.51 -0.64
CA ILE A 166 -23.43 36.49 0.45
C ILE A 166 -22.05 36.75 -0.16
N ALA A 167 -21.41 37.87 0.18
CA ALA A 167 -20.01 38.08 -0.19
C ALA A 167 -19.13 37.19 0.70
N THR A 168 -18.29 36.34 0.11
CA THR A 168 -17.37 35.47 0.85
C THR A 168 -15.92 35.89 0.64
N GLU A 169 -15.07 35.70 1.65
CA GLU A 169 -13.63 35.98 1.53
C GLU A 169 -12.94 35.15 0.43
N ALA A 170 -13.54 34.01 0.05
CA ALA A 170 -13.11 33.18 -1.07
C ALA A 170 -13.18 33.89 -2.44
N ASP A 171 -14.02 34.93 -2.60
CA ASP A 171 -14.11 35.69 -3.86
C ASP A 171 -12.82 36.49 -4.13
N ALA A 172 -12.09 36.87 -3.09
CA ALA A 172 -10.78 37.52 -3.23
C ALA A 172 -9.70 36.51 -3.67
N GLU A 173 -9.73 35.28 -3.15
CA GLU A 173 -8.75 34.22 -3.42
C GLU A 173 -8.97 33.55 -4.80
N VAL A 174 -10.23 33.38 -5.23
CA VAL A 174 -10.60 32.87 -6.57
C VAL A 174 -10.24 33.88 -7.67
N GLY A 175 -10.23 35.18 -7.37
CA GLY A 175 -9.74 36.22 -8.28
C GLY A 175 -8.23 36.12 -8.55
N GLU A 176 -7.45 35.70 -7.56
CA GLU A 176 -6.01 35.53 -7.65
C GLU A 176 -5.63 34.22 -8.39
N LEU A 177 -6.37 33.13 -8.16
CA LEU A 177 -6.24 31.85 -8.91
C LEU A 177 -6.59 31.97 -10.42
N LYS A 178 -7.34 33.00 -10.82
CA LYS A 178 -7.64 33.31 -12.24
C LYS A 178 -6.52 34.09 -12.94
N GLN A 179 -5.46 34.51 -12.24
CA GLN A 179 -4.24 34.93 -12.92
C GLN A 179 -3.53 33.67 -13.42
N ASP A 180 -3.72 33.38 -14.72
CA ASP A 180 -3.05 32.32 -15.48
C ASP A 180 -1.54 32.26 -15.18
N VAL A 181 -1.13 31.43 -14.21
CA VAL A 181 0.25 30.96 -14.14
C VAL A 181 0.36 29.88 -15.20
N SER A 182 0.84 30.26 -16.39
CA SER A 182 0.97 29.34 -17.52
C SER A 182 1.76 28.08 -17.10
N PRO A 183 1.27 26.85 -17.35
CA PRO A 183 1.93 25.61 -16.94
C PRO A 183 3.39 25.49 -17.41
N ASN A 184 3.74 26.14 -18.54
CA ASN A 184 5.10 26.14 -19.08
C ASN A 184 6.11 26.84 -18.15
N LEU A 185 5.73 27.91 -17.45
CA LEU A 185 6.61 28.61 -16.52
C LEU A 185 7.02 27.73 -15.33
N VAL A 186 6.12 26.86 -14.87
CA VAL A 186 6.39 25.94 -13.76
C VAL A 186 7.33 24.82 -14.22
N LEU A 187 7.13 24.28 -15.43
CA LEU A 187 8.01 23.26 -16.00
C LEU A 187 9.44 23.78 -16.24
N ASP A 188 9.57 25.01 -16.73
CA ASP A 188 10.87 25.66 -16.95
C ASP A 188 11.60 25.92 -15.61
N THR A 189 10.87 26.36 -14.58
CA THR A 189 11.44 26.58 -13.23
C THR A 189 11.90 25.27 -12.59
N ILE A 190 11.16 24.17 -12.77
CA ILE A 190 11.55 22.84 -12.25
C ILE A 190 12.76 22.28 -13.00
N ALA A 191 12.88 22.55 -14.30
CA ALA A 191 14.04 22.16 -15.10
C ALA A 191 15.31 22.93 -14.69
N GLU A 192 15.19 24.21 -14.35
CA GLU A 192 16.33 25.02 -13.86
C GLU A 192 16.76 24.66 -12.43
N THR A 193 15.84 24.16 -11.59
CA THR A 193 16.12 23.90 -10.16
C THR A 193 16.58 22.46 -9.87
N GLN A 194 16.49 21.53 -10.82
CA GLN A 194 17.04 20.19 -10.65
C GLN A 194 18.54 20.15 -10.99
N PRO A 195 19.45 20.00 -10.01
CA PRO A 195 20.84 19.76 -10.31
C PRO A 195 20.96 18.41 -11.01
N VAL A 196 21.56 18.41 -12.19
CA VAL A 196 21.95 17.20 -12.93
C VAL A 196 22.73 16.30 -11.98
N ARG A 197 22.09 15.23 -11.50
CA ARG A 197 22.74 14.22 -10.66
C ARG A 197 23.65 13.41 -11.57
N THR A 198 24.92 13.80 -11.62
CA THR A 198 26.03 13.01 -12.15
C THR A 198 26.31 11.81 -11.26
#